data_AF-A0A1H3CV52-F1
#
_entry.id   AF-A0A1H3CV52-F1
#
_cell.length_a   1.000
_cell.length_b   1.000
_cell.length_c   1.000
_cell.angle_alpha   90.00
_cell.angle_beta   90.00
_cell.angle_gamma   90.00
#
_symmetry.space_group_name_H-M   'P 1'
#
loop_
_entity.id
_entity.type
_entity.pdbx_description
1 polymer ?
#
loop_
_entity_poly.entity_id
_entity_poly.type
_entity_poly.pdbx_seq_one_letter_code
_entity_poly.pdbx_strand_id
1 'polypeptide(L)'
;MESSSKRQVLSIIVREDCFPANACKMDTAYDYDPDALVSSAPLPRAMRPRILIVDDSPEVICQIDALLQAQYSILVANSGLRALEILEQAPGVDLILLDVLMPDPDGFETCRRIKAHPDWCQIPLIFLTALDYEGHEVTGLSLGAVDYLAKPIVPAVLHARLNTHLELARVRCALQQHLNQLAEERALVEACLMRLHTDRRFDARYVRYFMQPVERTSGDLCLVAWTPDDRQWVLVGDFTGHGLIAALAGPLVKQIFYSHCAAGDALETLIATLDTHLYEQLPTGRFMAAYLAEVSADRQQLRLMNASMPEGLLFMPSGACEHLTSRALALGIAPEFAAPDRLQTLRVEPGARLLLVSDGVLETTAPDGEQFGLERLLTSYQTLWQRGGSLHDMLADLRYHRGRTALEDDVLILELTL
;
A
#
# COMPACT_ATOMS: atom_id res chain seq x y z
N MET A 1 13.12 16.12 19.67
CA MET A 1 12.72 17.06 18.60
C MET A 1 12.74 16.31 17.29
N GLU A 2 11.53 15.97 16.84
CA GLU A 2 11.05 15.59 15.50
C GLU A 2 12.04 15.01 14.47
N SER A 3 11.92 13.69 14.24
CA SER A 3 12.24 13.08 12.95
C SER A 3 11.00 13.16 12.05
N SER A 4 11.01 14.11 11.11
CA SER A 4 9.99 14.27 10.08
C SER A 4 10.03 13.09 9.09
N SER A 5 9.05 12.20 9.22
CA SER A 5 8.73 11.15 8.25
C SER A 5 8.33 11.79 6.91
N LYS A 6 9.20 11.67 5.90
CA LYS A 6 8.91 12.09 4.53
C LYS A 6 7.92 11.09 3.91
N ARG A 7 6.62 11.35 4.04
CA ARG A 7 5.59 10.78 3.16
C ARG A 7 5.79 11.39 1.76
N GLN A 8 6.34 10.61 0.84
CA GLN A 8 6.39 10.96 -0.58
C GLN A 8 4.96 11.01 -1.16
N VAL A 9 4.72 12.07 -1.91
CA VAL A 9 3.43 12.55 -2.40
C VAL A 9 2.86 11.62 -3.47
N LEU A 10 1.59 11.22 -3.31
CA LEU A 10 0.76 10.57 -4.32
C LEU A 10 0.78 11.38 -5.62
N SER A 11 1.16 10.74 -6.73
CA SER A 11 1.10 11.33 -8.06
C SER A 11 -0.36 11.53 -8.46
N ILE A 12 -0.85 12.77 -8.33
CA ILE A 12 -2.09 13.22 -8.94
C ILE A 12 -1.92 13.18 -10.46
N ILE A 13 -2.71 12.38 -11.17
CA ILE A 13 -2.77 12.41 -12.63
C ILE A 13 -3.93 13.32 -13.03
N VAL A 14 -3.60 14.57 -13.38
CA VAL A 14 -4.51 15.51 -14.04
C VAL A 14 -3.99 15.66 -15.48
N ARG A 15 -4.78 15.23 -16.47
CA ARG A 15 -4.48 15.46 -17.89
C ARG A 15 -5.53 16.40 -18.48
N GLU A 16 -5.21 17.69 -18.52
CA GLU A 16 -6.15 18.74 -18.98
C GLU A 16 -5.85 19.28 -20.40
N ASP A 17 -4.69 18.99 -21.01
CA ASP A 17 -4.29 19.63 -22.27
C ASP A 17 -4.15 18.65 -23.46
N CYS A 18 -4.95 18.87 -24.52
CA CYS A 18 -4.69 18.35 -25.87
C CYS A 18 -5.17 19.33 -26.97
N PHE A 19 -4.29 20.26 -27.38
CA PHE A 19 -4.18 20.82 -28.75
C PHE A 19 -2.69 21.16 -29.00
N PRO A 20 -2.19 21.13 -30.26
CA PRO A 20 -0.82 20.67 -30.53
C PRO A 20 0.22 21.80 -30.44
N ALA A 21 1.38 21.50 -29.84
CA ALA A 21 2.70 21.53 -30.49
C ALA A 21 3.83 21.40 -29.46
N ASN A 22 4.67 20.39 -29.70
CA ASN A 22 6.07 20.27 -29.33
C ASN A 22 6.52 20.17 -27.86
N ALA A 23 7.37 19.16 -27.69
CA ALA A 23 8.42 19.00 -26.70
C ALA A 23 7.96 18.67 -25.27
N CYS A 24 7.90 17.37 -24.98
CA CYS A 24 8.22 16.89 -23.65
C CYS A 24 9.37 15.88 -23.77
N LYS A 25 10.59 16.39 -23.58
CA LYS A 25 11.72 15.56 -23.12
C LYS A 25 11.50 15.38 -21.62
N MET A 26 11.27 14.15 -21.19
CA MET A 26 11.43 13.77 -19.78
C MET A 26 12.72 12.98 -19.67
N ASP A 27 13.69 13.58 -18.97
CA ASP A 27 14.91 12.94 -18.54
C ASP A 27 14.58 11.80 -17.57
N THR A 28 14.83 10.57 -17.99
CA THR A 28 14.79 9.38 -17.14
C THR A 28 16.21 8.88 -16.94
N ALA A 29 16.77 9.12 -15.77
CA ALA A 29 17.94 8.39 -15.27
C ALA A 29 17.68 8.02 -13.82
N TYR A 30 17.06 6.86 -13.61
CA TYR A 30 17.22 6.09 -12.38
C TYR A 30 17.77 4.73 -12.80
N ASP A 31 19.07 4.59 -12.59
CA ASP A 31 19.83 3.37 -12.79
C ASP A 31 19.34 2.35 -11.75
N TYR A 32 18.50 1.41 -12.18
CA TYR A 32 18.06 0.28 -11.36
C TYR A 32 18.53 -0.99 -12.07
N ASP A 33 19.58 -1.59 -11.50
CA ASP A 33 20.17 -2.85 -11.97
C ASP A 33 19.25 -4.02 -11.55
N PRO A 34 18.61 -4.72 -12.49
CA PRO A 34 17.66 -5.80 -12.20
C PRO A 34 18.33 -7.12 -11.77
N ASP A 35 19.66 -7.24 -11.86
CA ASP A 35 20.35 -8.54 -11.68
C ASP A 35 21.03 -8.71 -10.30
N ALA A 36 20.94 -7.73 -9.39
CA ALA A 36 21.71 -7.74 -8.14
C ALA A 36 21.12 -8.58 -6.98
N LEU A 37 19.93 -9.19 -7.10
CA LEU A 37 19.25 -9.80 -5.95
C LEU A 37 18.72 -11.21 -6.22
N VAL A 38 19.63 -12.15 -6.50
CA VAL A 38 19.39 -13.57 -6.20
C VAL A 38 20.62 -14.13 -5.49
N SER A 39 20.68 -13.94 -4.16
CA SER A 39 21.52 -14.77 -3.30
C SER A 39 20.68 -15.26 -2.13
N SER A 40 19.87 -16.29 -2.39
CA SER A 40 19.24 -17.10 -1.35
C SER A 40 20.27 -18.06 -0.78
N ALA A 41 21.07 -17.59 0.16
CA ALA A 41 21.93 -18.48 0.93
C ALA A 41 21.06 -19.43 1.78
N PRO A 42 21.32 -20.75 1.76
CA PRO A 42 20.57 -21.71 2.58
C PRO A 42 20.84 -21.49 4.07
N LEU A 43 19.80 -21.73 4.89
CA LEU A 43 19.84 -21.65 6.36
C LEU A 43 21.02 -22.47 6.94
N PRO A 44 21.92 -21.87 7.75
CA PRO A 44 23.02 -22.60 8.34
C PRO A 44 22.53 -23.65 9.36
N ARG A 45 23.19 -24.81 9.36
CA ARG A 45 23.07 -25.88 10.38
C ARG A 45 23.08 -25.31 11.81
N ALA A 46 22.28 -25.90 12.69
CA ALA A 46 22.11 -25.54 14.11
C ALA A 46 23.43 -25.14 14.80
N MET A 47 23.70 -23.83 14.79
CA MET A 47 24.82 -23.21 15.47
C MET A 47 24.40 -23.03 16.93
N ARG A 48 25.28 -23.42 17.88
CA ARG A 48 25.03 -23.17 19.30
C ARG A 48 24.91 -21.65 19.51
N PRO A 49 23.91 -21.16 20.27
CA PRO A 49 23.77 -19.72 20.51
C PRO A 49 25.03 -19.16 21.13
N ARG A 50 25.42 -17.96 20.71
CA ARG A 50 26.62 -17.28 21.18
C ARG A 50 26.28 -16.35 22.33
N ILE A 51 26.80 -16.64 23.51
CA ILE A 51 26.58 -15.82 24.71
C ILE A 51 27.87 -15.06 25.01
N LEU A 52 27.77 -13.73 25.10
CA LEU A 52 28.86 -12.87 25.54
C LEU A 52 28.73 -12.65 27.05
N ILE A 53 29.72 -13.12 27.82
CA ILE A 53 29.84 -12.86 29.25
C ILE A 53 30.77 -11.66 29.42
N VAL A 54 30.33 -10.66 30.17
CA VAL A 54 31.08 -9.44 30.47
C VAL A 54 31.12 -9.25 31.98
N ASP A 55 32.29 -9.46 32.59
CA ASP A 55 32.52 -9.31 34.03
C ASP A 55 34.02 -9.08 34.26
N ASP A 56 34.42 -8.22 35.19
CA ASP A 56 35.84 -7.95 35.46
C ASP A 56 36.49 -9.01 36.36
N SER A 57 35.69 -9.86 37.03
CA SER A 57 36.15 -10.98 37.85
C SER A 57 36.38 -12.25 37.03
N PRO A 58 37.64 -12.73 36.93
CA PRO A 58 37.94 -13.99 36.24
C PRO A 58 37.26 -15.21 36.87
N GLU A 59 37.01 -15.15 38.18
CA GLU A 59 36.35 -16.23 38.93
C GLU A 59 34.89 -16.37 38.53
N VAL A 60 34.17 -15.25 38.40
CA VAL A 60 32.76 -15.22 37.96
C VAL A 60 32.64 -15.66 36.51
N ILE A 61 33.52 -15.16 35.63
CA ILE A 61 33.59 -15.61 34.23
C ILE A 61 33.75 -17.12 34.17
N CYS A 62 34.74 -17.67 34.86
CA CYS A 62 35.04 -19.11 34.83
C CYS A 62 33.86 -19.94 35.36
N GLN A 63 33.17 -19.45 36.40
CA GLN A 63 31.96 -20.09 36.92
C GLN A 63 30.83 -20.13 35.88
N ILE A 64 30.51 -19.00 35.24
CA ILE A 64 29.42 -18.92 34.25
C ILE A 64 29.78 -19.71 32.99
N ASP A 65 31.01 -19.60 32.50
CA ASP A 65 31.51 -20.36 31.36
C ASP A 65 31.38 -21.87 31.61
N ALA A 66 31.79 -22.34 32.79
CA ALA A 66 31.67 -23.74 33.18
C ALA A 66 30.21 -24.25 33.16
N LEU A 67 29.25 -23.41 33.53
CA LEU A 67 27.81 -23.74 33.51
C LEU A 67 27.24 -23.78 32.09
N LEU A 68 27.74 -22.94 31.17
CA LEU A 68 27.10 -22.69 29.88
C LEU A 68 27.79 -23.35 28.68
N GLN A 69 29.10 -23.62 28.73
CA GLN A 69 29.91 -24.13 27.60
C GLN A 69 29.39 -25.44 26.98
N ALA A 70 28.63 -26.26 27.72
CA ALA A 70 28.07 -27.51 27.23
C ALA A 70 26.97 -27.29 26.16
N GLN A 71 26.22 -26.18 26.25
CA GLN A 71 25.04 -25.90 25.44
C GLN A 71 25.21 -24.69 24.51
N TYR A 72 26.07 -23.74 24.88
CA TYR A 72 26.26 -22.47 24.18
C TYR A 72 27.71 -22.27 23.74
N SER A 73 27.91 -21.37 22.79
CA SER A 73 29.23 -20.87 22.40
C SER A 73 29.54 -19.62 23.21
N ILE A 74 30.56 -19.68 24.05
CA ILE A 74 30.85 -18.60 25.00
C ILE A 74 31.91 -17.64 24.42
N LEU A 75 31.61 -16.36 24.51
CA LEU A 75 32.56 -15.26 24.32
C LEU A 75 32.74 -14.57 25.67
N VAL A 76 33.95 -14.10 25.95
CA VAL A 76 34.30 -13.50 27.23
C VAL A 76 34.91 -12.12 27.00
N ALA A 77 34.42 -11.14 27.74
CA ALA A 77 35.04 -9.83 27.90
C ALA A 77 35.27 -9.56 29.39
N ASN A 78 36.45 -9.04 29.72
CA ASN A 78 36.81 -8.66 31.08
C ASN A 78 36.57 -7.17 31.39
N SER A 79 35.94 -6.44 30.47
CA SER A 79 35.60 -5.03 30.60
C SER A 79 34.53 -4.63 29.58
N GLY A 80 33.83 -3.53 29.84
CA GLY A 80 32.84 -2.98 28.90
C GLY A 80 33.44 -2.59 27.54
N LEU A 81 34.66 -2.01 27.53
CA LEU A 81 35.37 -1.69 26.27
C LEU A 81 35.66 -2.94 25.46
N ARG A 82 36.17 -4.00 26.10
CA ARG A 82 36.45 -5.26 25.42
C ARG A 82 35.18 -5.92 24.88
N ALA A 83 34.06 -5.77 25.58
CA ALA A 83 32.77 -6.27 25.10
C ALA A 83 32.35 -5.59 23.79
N LEU A 84 32.50 -4.27 23.69
CA LEU A 84 32.21 -3.51 22.47
C LEU A 84 33.13 -3.93 21.32
N GLU A 85 34.44 -4.08 21.56
CA GLU A 85 35.38 -4.57 20.55
C GLU A 85 35.01 -5.97 20.04
N ILE A 86 34.53 -6.86 20.92
CA ILE A 86 34.06 -8.19 20.52
C ILE A 86 32.81 -8.08 19.66
N LEU A 87 31.84 -7.24 20.02
CA LEU A 87 30.62 -7.05 19.23
C LEU A 87 30.91 -6.49 17.83
N GLU A 88 31.96 -5.68 17.67
CA GLU A 88 32.44 -5.21 16.37
C GLU A 88 33.12 -6.33 15.56
N GLN A 89 33.99 -7.11 16.19
CA GLN A 89 34.84 -8.10 15.50
C GLN A 89 34.13 -9.43 15.22
N ALA A 90 33.09 -9.75 16.00
CA ALA A 90 32.45 -11.06 16.02
C ALA A 90 30.93 -10.93 15.90
N PRO A 91 30.39 -10.74 14.67
CA PRO A 91 28.95 -10.66 14.45
C PRO A 91 28.23 -11.95 14.85
N GLY A 92 26.98 -11.83 15.31
CA GLY A 92 26.12 -12.96 15.68
C GLY A 92 26.16 -13.36 17.15
N VAL A 93 26.32 -12.40 18.08
CA VAL A 93 26.05 -12.63 19.50
C VAL A 93 24.54 -12.68 19.73
N ASP A 94 24.06 -13.74 20.36
CA ASP A 94 22.63 -13.98 20.57
C ASP A 94 22.13 -13.48 21.93
N LEU A 95 23.01 -13.34 22.92
CA LEU A 95 22.68 -12.81 24.25
C LEU A 95 23.92 -12.27 24.97
N ILE A 96 23.75 -11.23 25.79
CA ILE A 96 24.81 -10.64 26.61
C ILE A 96 24.46 -10.80 28.09
N LEU A 97 25.38 -11.38 28.86
CA LEU A 97 25.38 -11.34 30.32
C LEU A 97 26.36 -10.26 30.73
N LEU A 98 25.88 -9.20 31.37
CA LEU A 98 26.68 -8.01 31.69
C LEU A 98 26.68 -7.75 33.18
N ASP A 99 27.84 -7.75 33.80
CA ASP A 99 27.97 -7.27 35.16
C ASP A 99 27.73 -5.77 35.27
N VAL A 100 27.08 -5.37 36.35
CA VAL A 100 26.79 -3.96 36.61
C VAL A 100 28.01 -3.25 37.21
N LEU A 101 28.77 -3.92 38.08
CA LEU A 101 29.80 -3.34 38.93
C LEU A 101 31.21 -3.60 38.36
N MET A 102 31.53 -2.94 37.25
CA MET A 102 32.86 -3.01 36.63
C MET A 102 33.57 -1.64 36.59
N PRO A 103 34.91 -1.61 36.52
CA PRO A 103 35.68 -0.38 36.30
C PRO A 103 35.47 0.21 34.90
N ASP A 104 35.47 1.55 34.83
CA ASP A 104 35.24 2.40 33.65
C ASP A 104 35.47 1.76 32.26
N PRO A 105 34.45 1.70 31.38
CA PRO A 105 33.05 2.05 31.62
C PRO A 105 32.31 0.97 32.43
N ASP A 106 31.42 1.41 33.32
CA ASP A 106 30.54 0.53 34.10
C ASP A 106 29.53 -0.24 33.22
N GLY A 107 28.81 -1.18 33.82
CA GLY A 107 27.80 -1.99 33.11
C GLY A 107 26.65 -1.17 32.52
N PHE A 108 26.22 -0.08 33.17
CA PHE A 108 25.12 0.74 32.66
C PHE A 108 25.52 1.58 31.45
N GLU A 109 26.71 2.17 31.47
CA GLU A 109 27.29 2.87 30.33
C GLU A 109 27.57 1.92 29.17
N THR A 110 28.07 0.72 29.45
CA THR A 110 28.26 -0.32 28.45
C THR A 110 26.93 -0.72 27.81
N CYS A 111 25.89 -0.96 28.60
CA CYS A 111 24.54 -1.24 28.11
C CYS A 111 24.00 -0.11 27.22
N ARG A 112 24.15 1.15 27.65
CA ARG A 112 23.74 2.33 26.86
C ARG A 112 24.39 2.35 25.48
N ARG A 113 25.70 2.07 25.40
CA ARG A 113 26.42 2.04 24.13
C ARG A 113 25.95 0.90 23.23
N ILE A 114 25.74 -0.29 23.79
CA ILE A 114 25.20 -1.45 23.06
C ILE A 114 23.80 -1.13 22.50
N LYS A 115 22.93 -0.55 23.32
CA LYS A 115 21.54 -0.25 22.95
C LYS A 115 21.40 0.92 21.99
N ALA A 116 22.40 1.82 21.95
CA ALA A 116 22.47 2.90 20.96
C ALA A 116 22.96 2.43 19.58
N HIS A 117 23.61 1.26 19.47
CA HIS A 117 24.14 0.76 18.21
C HIS A 117 23.06 0.05 17.37
N PRO A 118 22.85 0.41 16.09
CA PRO A 118 21.80 -0.18 15.25
C PRO A 118 21.84 -1.72 15.18
N ASP A 119 23.05 -2.28 15.06
CA ASP A 119 23.23 -3.72 14.85
C ASP A 119 23.16 -4.54 16.15
N TRP A 120 23.33 -3.91 17.31
CA TRP A 120 23.41 -4.61 18.61
C TRP A 120 22.21 -4.31 19.51
N CYS A 121 21.43 -3.28 19.20
CA CYS A 121 20.33 -2.83 20.05
C CYS A 121 19.29 -3.92 20.32
N GLN A 122 19.11 -4.85 19.38
CA GLN A 122 18.15 -5.96 19.49
C GLN A 122 18.68 -7.16 20.30
N ILE A 123 19.99 -7.23 20.60
CA ILE A 123 20.55 -8.35 21.35
C ILE A 123 20.01 -8.32 22.79
N PRO A 124 19.39 -9.39 23.31
CA PRO A 124 18.92 -9.44 24.69
C PRO A 124 20.12 -9.31 25.63
N LEU A 125 20.00 -8.42 26.60
CA LEU A 125 21.03 -8.14 27.59
C LEU A 125 20.44 -8.37 28.99
N ILE A 126 21.04 -9.27 29.74
CA ILE A 126 20.68 -9.59 31.12
C ILE A 126 21.79 -9.06 32.02
N PHE A 127 21.41 -8.24 32.99
CA PHE A 127 22.36 -7.75 33.98
C PHE A 127 22.64 -8.80 35.04
N LEU A 128 23.89 -8.88 35.47
CA LEU A 128 24.31 -9.61 36.67
C LEU A 128 24.45 -8.60 37.81
N THR A 129 23.77 -8.82 38.93
CA THR A 129 23.75 -7.88 40.06
C THR A 129 24.14 -8.55 41.37
N ALA A 130 24.72 -7.79 42.30
CA ALA A 130 24.86 -8.24 43.70
C ALA A 130 23.55 -8.05 44.47
N LEU A 131 23.30 -8.91 45.47
CA LEU A 131 22.06 -8.93 46.28
C LEU A 131 21.78 -7.62 47.05
N ASP A 132 22.80 -6.80 47.29
CA ASP A 132 22.74 -5.67 48.24
C ASP A 132 22.44 -4.31 47.56
N TYR A 133 22.05 -4.31 46.28
CA TYR A 133 21.97 -3.11 45.43
C TYR A 133 20.52 -2.76 45.04
N GLU A 134 19.67 -2.47 46.03
CA GLU A 134 18.28 -2.06 45.83
C GLU A 134 18.20 -0.70 45.09
N GLY A 135 17.39 -0.62 44.02
CA GLY A 135 17.09 0.62 43.27
C GLY A 135 17.65 0.69 41.84
N HIS A 136 18.57 -0.19 41.48
CA HIS A 136 19.22 -0.17 40.16
C HIS A 136 18.53 -1.04 39.09
N GLU A 137 17.68 -1.98 39.48
CA GLU A 137 16.91 -2.84 38.56
C GLU A 137 16.01 -2.02 37.64
N VAL A 138 15.29 -1.05 38.21
CA VAL A 138 14.43 -0.10 37.46
C VAL A 138 15.27 0.70 36.46
N THR A 139 16.48 1.12 36.87
CA THR A 139 17.38 1.91 36.03
C THR A 139 17.84 1.12 34.82
N GLY A 140 18.38 -0.10 34.97
CA GLY A 140 18.85 -0.84 33.79
C GLY A 140 17.72 -1.45 32.94
N LEU A 141 16.52 -1.74 33.49
CA LEU A 141 15.34 -2.07 32.64
C LEU A 141 15.00 -0.87 31.75
N SER A 142 15.02 0.34 32.31
CA SER A 142 14.77 1.57 31.54
C SER A 142 15.86 1.89 30.52
N LEU A 143 17.08 1.35 30.68
CA LEU A 143 18.17 1.44 29.71
C LEU A 143 18.08 0.39 28.59
N GLY A 144 17.14 -0.56 28.67
CA GLY A 144 16.88 -1.56 27.63
C GLY A 144 17.44 -2.96 27.90
N ALA A 145 17.81 -3.27 29.14
CA ALA A 145 18.04 -4.66 29.57
C ALA A 145 16.70 -5.41 29.66
N VAL A 146 16.75 -6.70 29.35
CA VAL A 146 15.55 -7.55 29.31
C VAL A 146 15.30 -8.29 30.62
N ASP A 147 16.32 -8.40 31.48
CA ASP A 147 16.24 -9.12 32.77
C ASP A 147 17.44 -8.87 33.68
N TYR A 148 17.35 -9.43 34.89
CA TYR A 148 18.39 -9.41 35.92
C TYR A 148 18.60 -10.79 36.54
N LEU A 149 19.85 -11.05 36.92
CA LEU A 149 20.26 -12.24 37.68
C LEU A 149 21.11 -11.83 38.88
N ALA A 150 20.61 -12.12 40.09
CA ALA A 150 21.35 -11.88 41.31
C ALA A 150 22.49 -12.89 41.51
N LYS A 151 23.63 -12.41 41.98
CA LYS A 151 24.79 -13.18 42.44
C LYS A 151 24.59 -13.57 43.92
N PRO A 152 24.85 -14.82 44.34
CA PRO A 152 25.46 -15.91 43.58
C PRO A 152 24.48 -16.55 42.57
N ILE A 153 24.99 -16.86 41.38
CA ILE A 153 24.16 -17.34 40.27
C ILE A 153 23.68 -18.76 40.54
N VAL A 154 22.35 -18.94 40.53
CA VAL A 154 21.72 -20.27 40.63
C VAL A 154 21.61 -20.88 39.23
N PRO A 155 22.27 -22.02 38.94
CA PRO A 155 22.33 -22.58 37.58
C PRO A 155 20.97 -22.82 36.93
N ALA A 156 20.01 -23.36 37.68
CA ALA A 156 18.66 -23.62 37.18
C ALA A 156 17.94 -22.33 36.73
N VAL A 157 18.14 -21.23 37.47
CA VAL A 157 17.55 -19.92 37.15
C VAL A 157 18.23 -19.30 35.94
N LEU A 158 19.57 -19.37 35.87
CA LEU A 158 20.35 -18.91 34.71
C LEU A 158 19.87 -19.60 33.43
N HIS A 159 19.82 -20.93 33.41
CA HIS A 159 19.37 -21.68 32.22
C HIS A 159 17.92 -21.34 31.84
N ALA A 160 17.01 -21.23 32.80
CA ALA A 160 15.63 -20.88 32.52
C ALA A 160 15.54 -19.49 31.86
N ARG A 161 16.22 -18.49 32.43
CA ARG A 161 16.24 -17.11 31.92
C ARG A 161 16.88 -17.02 30.54
N LEU A 162 18.03 -17.67 30.35
CA LEU A 162 18.70 -17.74 29.05
C LEU A 162 17.80 -18.35 27.98
N ASN A 163 17.17 -19.50 28.28
CA ASN A 163 16.29 -20.18 27.33
C ASN A 163 15.10 -19.30 26.95
N THR A 164 14.44 -18.66 27.92
CA THR A 164 13.32 -17.74 27.66
C THR A 164 13.73 -16.59 26.76
N HIS A 165 14.82 -15.89 27.06
CA HIS A 165 15.22 -14.71 26.28
C HIS A 165 15.79 -15.05 24.91
N LEU A 166 16.50 -16.18 24.77
CA LEU A 166 16.95 -16.68 23.48
C LEU A 166 15.76 -17.11 22.60
N GLU A 167 14.76 -17.79 23.17
CA GLU A 167 13.56 -18.18 22.43
C GLU A 167 12.74 -16.95 21.98
N LEU A 168 12.53 -15.98 22.87
CA LEU A 168 11.85 -14.73 22.55
C LEU A 168 12.57 -13.95 21.43
N ALA A 169 13.90 -13.84 21.51
CA ALA A 169 14.70 -13.18 20.47
C ALA A 169 14.57 -13.91 19.11
N ARG A 170 14.61 -15.24 19.10
CA ARG A 170 14.43 -16.05 17.89
C ARG A 170 13.05 -15.86 17.27
N VAL A 171 11.98 -15.95 18.08
CA VAL A 171 10.60 -15.76 17.59
C VAL A 171 10.40 -14.36 17.03
N ARG A 172 10.91 -13.33 17.73
CA ARG A 172 10.84 -11.94 17.24
C ARG A 172 11.59 -11.76 15.92
N CYS A 173 12.78 -12.34 15.79
CA CYS A 173 13.57 -12.30 14.56
C CYS A 173 12.81 -12.98 13.40
N ALA A 174 12.28 -14.18 13.63
CA ALA A 174 11.52 -14.92 12.62
C ALA A 174 10.25 -14.16 12.18
N LEU A 175 9.53 -13.55 13.13
CA LEU A 175 8.36 -12.74 12.83
C LEU A 175 8.73 -11.52 11.98
N GLN A 176 9.80 -10.80 12.36
CA GLN A 176 10.25 -9.63 11.60
C GLN A 176 10.70 -10.01 10.18
N GLN A 177 11.40 -11.13 10.02
CA GLN A 177 11.78 -11.66 8.72
C GLN A 177 10.54 -11.97 7.88
N HIS A 178 9.53 -12.61 8.46
CA HIS A 178 8.30 -12.92 7.75
C HIS A 178 7.53 -11.65 7.33
N LEU A 179 7.46 -10.64 8.20
CA LEU A 179 6.85 -9.35 7.85
C LEU A 179 7.60 -8.64 6.72
N ASN A 180 8.93 -8.66 6.75
CA ASN A 180 9.76 -8.10 5.69
C ASN A 180 9.52 -8.84 4.37
N GLN A 181 9.48 -10.17 4.39
CA GLN A 181 9.18 -10.99 3.21
C GLN A 181 7.80 -10.67 2.64
N LEU A 182 6.76 -10.59 3.46
CA LEU A 182 5.42 -10.22 3.01
C LEU A 182 5.37 -8.81 2.41
N ALA A 183 6.14 -7.87 2.97
CA ALA A 183 6.25 -6.51 2.43
C ALA A 183 6.95 -6.49 1.07
N GLU A 184 8.02 -7.27 0.89
CA GLU A 184 8.74 -7.41 -0.38
C GLU A 184 7.86 -8.06 -1.46
N GLU A 185 7.19 -9.17 -1.13
CA GLU A 185 6.25 -9.85 -2.02
C GLU A 185 5.12 -8.90 -2.45
N ARG A 186 4.52 -8.18 -1.50
CA ARG A 186 3.49 -7.17 -1.78
C ARG A 186 4.02 -6.07 -2.73
N ALA A 187 5.20 -5.52 -2.45
CA ALA A 187 5.79 -4.45 -3.25
C ALA A 187 6.09 -4.90 -4.69
N LEU A 188 6.51 -6.15 -4.89
CA LEU A 188 6.72 -6.73 -6.21
C LEU A 188 5.41 -6.82 -7.01
N VAL A 189 4.33 -7.32 -6.39
CA VAL A 189 3.02 -7.42 -7.05
C VAL A 189 2.50 -6.03 -7.42
N GLU A 190 2.58 -5.05 -6.51
CA GLU A 190 2.19 -3.66 -6.79
C GLU A 190 2.98 -3.07 -7.97
N ALA A 191 4.30 -3.31 -8.03
CA ALA A 191 5.14 -2.85 -9.14
C ALA A 191 4.77 -3.49 -10.48
N CYS A 192 4.45 -4.79 -10.49
CA CYS A 192 3.96 -5.49 -11.67
C CYS A 192 2.62 -4.93 -12.14
N LEU A 193 1.67 -4.74 -11.23
CA LEU A 193 0.36 -4.18 -11.56
C LEU A 193 0.50 -2.77 -12.14
N MET A 194 1.36 -1.92 -11.56
CA MET A 194 1.59 -0.57 -12.11
C MET A 194 2.05 -0.59 -13.56
N ARG A 195 2.92 -1.54 -13.93
CA ARG A 195 3.36 -1.71 -15.32
C ARG A 195 2.23 -2.22 -16.22
N LEU A 196 1.38 -3.12 -15.73
CA LEU A 196 0.20 -3.59 -16.47
C LEU A 196 -0.86 -2.48 -16.65
N HIS A 197 -0.93 -1.51 -15.72
CA HIS A 197 -1.84 -0.37 -15.80
C HIS A 197 -1.36 0.70 -16.79
N THR A 198 -0.07 0.82 -17.08
CA THR A 198 0.40 1.69 -18.18
C THR A 198 0.05 1.10 -19.55
N ASP A 199 -0.75 1.79 -20.36
CA ASP A 199 -1.04 1.37 -21.73
C ASP A 199 -1.17 2.58 -22.66
N ARG A 200 -0.59 2.43 -23.84
CA ARG A 200 -0.53 3.47 -24.87
C ARG A 200 -1.82 3.56 -25.70
N ARG A 201 -2.72 2.58 -25.55
CA ARG A 201 -4.02 2.54 -26.23
C ARG A 201 -5.07 3.48 -25.65
N PHE A 202 -4.82 4.04 -24.46
CA PHE A 202 -5.71 5.01 -23.84
C PHE A 202 -5.72 6.32 -24.66
N ASP A 203 -6.87 6.66 -25.22
CA ASP A 203 -7.05 7.85 -26.05
C ASP A 203 -8.01 8.84 -25.38
N ALA A 204 -7.45 9.91 -24.82
CA ALA A 204 -8.18 10.91 -24.02
C ALA A 204 -8.97 11.94 -24.85
N ARG A 205 -9.08 11.80 -26.17
CA ARG A 205 -9.85 12.76 -26.99
C ARG A 205 -11.29 12.86 -26.46
N TYR A 206 -11.77 14.09 -26.26
CA TYR A 206 -13.09 14.39 -25.67
C TYR A 206 -13.32 13.91 -24.23
N VAL A 207 -12.29 13.41 -23.54
CA VAL A 207 -12.38 12.95 -22.16
C VAL A 207 -11.45 13.76 -21.28
N ARG A 208 -11.99 14.27 -20.18
CA ARG A 208 -11.21 14.74 -19.04
C ARG A 208 -11.48 13.82 -17.88
N TYR A 209 -10.45 13.46 -17.15
CA TYR A 209 -10.63 12.58 -16.01
C TYR A 209 -9.61 12.90 -14.92
N PHE A 210 -9.97 12.49 -13.71
CA PHE A 210 -9.15 12.54 -12.52
C PHE A 210 -9.27 11.20 -11.81
N MET A 211 -8.14 10.67 -11.37
CA MET A 211 -8.08 9.50 -10.50
C MET A 211 -7.11 9.77 -9.37
N GLN A 212 -7.54 9.50 -8.14
CA GLN A 212 -6.71 9.55 -6.95
C GLN A 212 -6.91 8.28 -6.13
N PRO A 213 -5.95 7.35 -6.16
CA PRO A 213 -6.02 6.17 -5.31
C PRO A 213 -5.75 6.51 -3.84
N VAL A 214 -6.29 5.73 -2.92
CA VAL A 214 -6.00 5.79 -1.47
C VAL A 214 -4.62 5.20 -1.18
N GLU A 215 -4.32 4.09 -1.85
CA GLU A 215 -3.06 3.37 -1.73
C GLU A 215 -2.18 3.58 -2.98
N ARG A 216 -1.12 2.78 -3.11
CA ARG A 216 -0.32 2.81 -4.33
C ARG A 216 -1.15 2.38 -5.54
N THR A 217 -1.98 1.35 -5.40
CA THR A 217 -2.81 0.81 -6.48
C THR A 217 -4.27 1.22 -6.29
N SER A 218 -5.06 1.20 -7.37
CA SER A 218 -6.46 1.61 -7.37
C SER A 218 -7.37 0.44 -7.77
N GLY A 219 -8.49 0.29 -7.07
CA GLY A 219 -9.65 -0.48 -7.53
C GLY A 219 -10.40 0.23 -8.66
N ASP A 220 -10.36 1.56 -8.68
CA ASP A 220 -10.93 2.35 -9.78
C ASP A 220 -10.19 2.13 -11.10
N LEU A 221 -10.95 2.07 -12.19
CA LEU A 221 -10.47 1.85 -13.55
C LEU A 221 -11.12 2.84 -14.52
N CYS A 222 -10.31 3.47 -15.36
CA CYS A 222 -10.76 4.33 -16.46
C CYS A 222 -10.11 3.89 -17.77
N LEU A 223 -10.92 3.45 -18.73
CA LEU A 223 -10.49 3.03 -20.06
C LEU A 223 -11.23 3.82 -21.13
N VAL A 224 -10.48 4.28 -22.14
CA VAL A 224 -11.04 5.01 -23.29
C VAL A 224 -10.34 4.54 -24.55
N ALA A 225 -11.11 4.17 -25.57
CA ALA A 225 -10.60 3.71 -26.85
C ALA A 225 -11.55 4.09 -27.99
N TRP A 226 -11.03 3.96 -29.21
CA TRP A 226 -11.78 4.17 -30.44
C TRP A 226 -11.86 2.87 -31.22
N THR A 227 -13.07 2.55 -31.66
CA THR A 227 -13.31 1.43 -32.59
C THR A 227 -12.89 1.81 -34.01
N PRO A 228 -12.69 0.84 -34.92
CA PRO A 228 -12.39 1.12 -36.32
C PRO A 228 -13.47 1.95 -37.06
N ASP A 229 -14.70 1.96 -36.55
CA ASP A 229 -15.84 2.70 -37.11
C ASP A 229 -15.98 4.12 -36.50
N ASP A 230 -14.92 4.66 -35.91
CA ASP A 230 -14.89 5.98 -35.24
C ASP A 230 -15.89 6.15 -34.07
N ARG A 231 -16.43 5.05 -33.53
CA ARG A 231 -17.18 5.08 -32.25
C ARG A 231 -16.20 5.10 -31.09
N GLN A 232 -16.46 5.93 -30.09
CA GLN A 232 -15.66 6.03 -28.87
C GLN A 232 -16.28 5.19 -27.76
N TRP A 233 -15.47 4.33 -27.13
CA TRP A 233 -15.86 3.56 -25.95
C TRP A 233 -15.21 4.13 -24.70
N VAL A 234 -15.99 4.22 -23.63
CA VAL A 234 -15.55 4.62 -22.30
C VAL A 234 -16.02 3.57 -21.30
N LEU A 235 -15.10 3.05 -20.49
CA LEU A 235 -15.40 2.21 -19.33
C LEU A 235 -14.85 2.90 -18.10
N VAL A 236 -15.74 3.14 -17.14
CA VAL A 236 -15.38 3.54 -15.77
C VAL A 236 -15.82 2.40 -14.88
N GLY A 237 -14.90 1.80 -14.15
CA GLY A 237 -15.16 0.67 -13.27
C GLY A 237 -14.61 0.91 -11.89
N ASP A 238 -15.24 0.29 -10.92
CA ASP A 238 -14.85 0.31 -9.52
C ASP A 238 -15.00 -1.11 -8.96
N PHE A 239 -13.90 -1.65 -8.46
CA PHE A 239 -13.87 -2.97 -7.86
C PHE A 239 -14.14 -2.86 -6.36
N THR A 240 -14.93 -3.79 -5.82
CA THR A 240 -15.20 -3.83 -4.37
C THR A 240 -13.95 -3.70 -3.50
N GLY A 241 -13.89 -2.62 -2.72
CA GLY A 241 -12.79 -2.25 -1.81
C GLY A 241 -11.62 -1.57 -2.52
N HIS A 242 -10.60 -1.12 -1.77
CA HIS A 242 -9.46 -0.40 -2.35
C HIS A 242 -8.14 -1.19 -2.32
N GLY A 243 -7.12 -0.62 -2.96
CA GLY A 243 -5.73 -1.08 -2.88
C GLY A 243 -5.42 -2.32 -3.71
N LEU A 244 -4.43 -3.11 -3.27
CA LEU A 244 -3.81 -4.13 -4.10
C LEU A 244 -4.80 -5.18 -4.60
N ILE A 245 -5.70 -5.66 -3.74
CA ILE A 245 -6.61 -6.76 -4.08
C ILE A 245 -7.66 -6.31 -5.11
N ALA A 246 -8.17 -5.08 -5.00
CA ALA A 246 -9.12 -4.52 -5.96
C ALA A 246 -8.46 -4.28 -7.33
N ALA A 247 -7.20 -3.84 -7.32
CA ALA A 247 -6.42 -3.58 -8.54
C ALA A 247 -6.02 -4.83 -9.34
N LEU A 248 -6.09 -6.04 -8.75
CA LEU A 248 -5.64 -7.29 -9.41
C LEU A 248 -6.43 -7.61 -10.68
N ALA A 249 -7.71 -7.25 -10.72
CA ALA A 249 -8.61 -7.57 -11.82
C ALA A 249 -8.58 -6.53 -12.96
N GLY A 250 -8.04 -5.33 -12.70
CA GLY A 250 -7.93 -4.25 -13.68
C GLY A 250 -7.26 -4.67 -15.00
N PRO A 251 -6.10 -5.36 -14.98
CA PRO A 251 -5.45 -5.85 -16.20
C PRO A 251 -6.30 -6.81 -17.05
N LEU A 252 -7.12 -7.65 -16.42
CA LEU A 252 -8.02 -8.57 -17.12
C LEU A 252 -9.09 -7.79 -17.89
N VAL A 253 -9.81 -6.89 -17.20
CA VAL A 253 -10.84 -6.03 -17.81
C VAL A 253 -10.25 -5.21 -18.95
N LYS A 254 -9.07 -4.64 -18.71
CA LYS A 254 -8.35 -3.85 -19.69
C LYS A 254 -8.00 -4.62 -20.97
N GLN A 255 -7.51 -5.85 -20.82
CA GLN A 255 -7.15 -6.67 -21.96
C GLN A 255 -8.38 -7.03 -22.79
N ILE A 256 -9.49 -7.41 -22.15
CA ILE A 256 -10.77 -7.71 -22.80
C ILE A 256 -11.27 -6.45 -23.53
N PHE A 257 -11.35 -5.31 -22.83
CA PHE A 257 -11.84 -4.05 -23.36
C PHE A 257 -11.11 -3.62 -24.65
N TYR A 258 -9.77 -3.53 -24.61
CA TYR A 258 -9.02 -3.08 -25.77
C TYR A 258 -9.00 -4.12 -26.91
N SER A 259 -9.09 -5.41 -26.59
CA SER A 259 -9.18 -6.45 -27.63
C SER A 259 -10.48 -6.35 -28.42
N HIS A 260 -11.62 -6.27 -27.74
CA HIS A 260 -12.93 -6.13 -28.39
C HIS A 260 -13.08 -4.79 -29.10
N CYS A 261 -12.54 -3.70 -28.52
CA CYS A 261 -12.56 -2.39 -29.16
C CYS A 261 -11.75 -2.40 -30.47
N ALA A 262 -10.58 -3.04 -30.50
CA ALA A 262 -9.77 -3.17 -31.71
C ALA A 262 -10.40 -4.08 -32.77
N ALA A 263 -11.18 -5.09 -32.34
CA ALA A 263 -11.95 -5.95 -33.24
C ALA A 263 -13.18 -5.24 -33.85
N GLY A 264 -13.65 -4.15 -33.24
CA GLY A 264 -14.85 -3.43 -33.68
C GLY A 264 -16.15 -4.14 -33.30
N ASP A 265 -16.12 -4.96 -32.24
CA ASP A 265 -17.28 -5.72 -31.78
C ASP A 265 -18.44 -4.81 -31.31
N ALA A 266 -19.60 -5.42 -31.07
CA ALA A 266 -20.71 -4.72 -30.43
C ALA A 266 -20.43 -4.52 -28.93
N LEU A 267 -20.90 -3.41 -28.35
CA LEU A 267 -20.74 -3.10 -26.93
C LEU A 267 -21.35 -4.21 -26.04
N GLU A 268 -22.46 -4.79 -26.46
CA GLU A 268 -23.14 -5.89 -25.76
C GLU A 268 -22.27 -7.14 -25.65
N THR A 269 -21.49 -7.44 -26.70
CA THR A 269 -20.54 -8.56 -26.72
C THR A 269 -19.42 -8.34 -25.71
N LEU A 270 -18.89 -7.12 -25.65
CA LEU A 270 -17.91 -6.72 -24.64
C LEU A 270 -18.47 -6.87 -23.23
N ILE A 271 -19.68 -6.35 -22.96
CA ILE A 271 -20.32 -6.43 -21.64
C ILE A 271 -20.51 -7.89 -21.21
N ALA A 272 -21.07 -8.74 -22.09
CA ALA A 272 -21.28 -10.14 -21.79
C ALA A 272 -19.96 -10.87 -21.51
N THR A 273 -18.92 -10.58 -22.30
CA THR A 273 -17.61 -11.20 -22.13
C THR A 273 -16.95 -10.78 -20.83
N LEU A 274 -17.01 -9.48 -20.48
CA LEU A 274 -16.52 -8.97 -19.20
C LEU A 274 -17.23 -9.64 -18.03
N ASP A 275 -18.56 -9.66 -18.04
CA ASP A 275 -19.35 -10.24 -16.95
C ASP A 275 -19.02 -11.73 -16.73
N THR A 276 -19.00 -12.53 -17.79
CA THR A 276 -18.63 -13.95 -17.71
C THR A 276 -17.23 -14.15 -17.16
N HIS A 277 -16.23 -13.41 -17.68
CA HIS A 277 -14.86 -13.57 -17.21
C HIS A 277 -14.69 -13.11 -15.76
N LEU A 278 -15.37 -12.04 -15.35
CA LEU A 278 -15.33 -11.59 -13.95
C LEU A 278 -15.99 -12.61 -13.03
N TYR A 279 -17.13 -13.19 -13.41
CA TYR A 279 -17.82 -14.22 -12.64
C TYR A 279 -16.99 -15.51 -12.49
N GLU A 280 -16.30 -15.94 -13.55
CA GLU A 280 -15.51 -17.18 -13.54
C GLU A 280 -14.14 -17.03 -12.87
N GLN A 281 -13.50 -15.86 -12.98
CA GLN A 281 -12.13 -15.65 -12.53
C GLN A 281 -12.02 -15.05 -11.13
N LEU A 282 -13.03 -14.27 -10.68
CA LEU A 282 -12.98 -13.62 -9.39
C LEU A 282 -13.56 -14.50 -8.27
N PRO A 283 -12.97 -14.43 -7.06
CA PRO A 283 -13.53 -15.13 -5.92
C PRO A 283 -14.86 -14.50 -5.48
N THR A 284 -15.68 -15.29 -4.79
CA THR A 284 -16.96 -14.81 -4.22
C THR A 284 -16.77 -13.55 -3.38
N GLY A 285 -17.64 -12.56 -3.59
CA GLY A 285 -17.57 -11.27 -2.90
C GLY A 285 -16.63 -10.26 -3.56
N ARG A 286 -16.10 -10.55 -4.76
CA ARG A 286 -15.40 -9.59 -5.62
C ARG A 286 -16.16 -9.40 -6.92
N PHE A 287 -16.51 -8.16 -7.20
CA PHE A 287 -17.24 -7.77 -8.41
C PHE A 287 -16.86 -6.33 -8.79
N MET A 288 -17.29 -5.91 -9.98
CA MET A 288 -17.00 -4.58 -10.51
C MET A 288 -18.30 -3.82 -10.76
N ALA A 289 -18.51 -2.73 -10.03
CA ALA A 289 -19.48 -1.73 -10.45
C ALA A 289 -18.90 -1.00 -11.68
N ALA A 290 -19.71 -0.70 -12.68
CA ALA A 290 -19.20 -0.07 -13.90
C ALA A 290 -20.21 0.77 -14.67
N TYR A 291 -19.70 1.81 -15.30
CA TYR A 291 -20.28 2.43 -16.48
C TYR A 291 -19.61 1.88 -17.74
N LEU A 292 -20.42 1.51 -18.74
CA LEU A 292 -19.95 1.30 -20.09
C LEU A 292 -20.72 2.21 -21.03
N ALA A 293 -20.00 3.03 -21.77
CA ALA A 293 -20.56 4.01 -22.70
C ALA A 293 -19.96 3.87 -24.09
N GLU A 294 -20.82 3.95 -25.11
CA GLU A 294 -20.46 4.07 -26.52
C GLU A 294 -21.01 5.39 -27.05
N VAL A 295 -20.12 6.19 -27.64
CA VAL A 295 -20.47 7.41 -28.37
C VAL A 295 -20.33 7.13 -29.86
N SER A 296 -21.40 7.39 -30.58
CA SER A 296 -21.45 7.35 -32.05
C SER A 296 -20.42 8.27 -32.71
N ALA A 297 -20.05 7.98 -33.96
CA ALA A 297 -19.06 8.75 -34.70
C ALA A 297 -19.47 10.22 -34.95
N ASP A 298 -20.78 10.49 -35.12
CA ASP A 298 -21.34 11.84 -35.21
C ASP A 298 -21.54 12.51 -33.84
N ARG A 299 -21.33 11.73 -32.77
CA ARG A 299 -21.51 12.07 -31.37
C ARG A 299 -22.91 12.58 -31.00
N GLN A 300 -23.93 12.27 -31.80
CA GLN A 300 -25.32 12.63 -31.52
C GLN A 300 -26.10 11.54 -30.80
N GLN A 301 -25.49 10.38 -30.62
CA GLN A 301 -26.06 9.24 -29.91
C GLN A 301 -25.09 8.70 -28.87
N LEU A 302 -25.58 8.58 -27.64
CA LEU A 302 -24.92 7.95 -26.50
C LEU A 302 -25.64 6.65 -26.17
N ARG A 303 -24.90 5.55 -26.07
CA ARG A 303 -25.40 4.29 -25.52
C ARG A 303 -24.67 4.03 -24.21
N LEU A 304 -25.39 3.84 -23.11
CA LEU A 304 -24.80 3.74 -21.79
C LEU A 304 -25.48 2.66 -20.94
N MET A 305 -24.66 1.87 -20.26
CA MET A 305 -25.07 0.97 -19.18
C MET A 305 -24.42 1.44 -17.89
N ASN A 306 -25.23 1.58 -16.84
CA ASN A 306 -24.77 1.76 -15.47
C ASN A 306 -25.10 0.50 -14.68
N ALA A 307 -24.05 -0.16 -14.19
CA ALA A 307 -24.08 -1.38 -13.40
C ALA A 307 -23.57 -1.09 -11.98
N SER A 308 -24.49 -0.79 -11.07
CA SER A 308 -24.23 -0.52 -9.65
C SER A 308 -23.26 0.63 -9.34
N MET A 309 -22.99 1.53 -10.28
CA MET A 309 -22.30 2.79 -9.98
C MET A 309 -23.31 3.84 -9.49
N PRO A 310 -22.83 4.98 -8.93
CA PRO A 310 -23.66 6.15 -8.65
C PRO A 310 -24.46 6.67 -9.85
N GLU A 311 -25.21 7.75 -9.70
CA GLU A 311 -25.92 8.35 -10.83
C GLU A 311 -24.95 9.09 -11.77
N GLY A 312 -24.95 8.72 -13.05
CA GLY A 312 -24.25 9.49 -14.08
C GLY A 312 -25.06 10.74 -14.45
N LEU A 313 -24.39 11.86 -14.70
CA LEU A 313 -25.06 13.14 -14.91
C LEU A 313 -24.81 13.66 -16.33
N LEU A 314 -25.86 13.76 -17.14
CA LEU A 314 -25.79 14.24 -18.52
C LEU A 314 -26.29 15.68 -18.61
N PHE A 315 -25.39 16.62 -18.83
CA PHE A 315 -25.66 18.05 -18.95
C PHE A 315 -25.81 18.43 -20.42
N MET A 316 -26.98 18.96 -20.76
CA MET A 316 -27.30 19.42 -22.10
C MET A 316 -27.04 20.94 -22.24
N PRO A 317 -26.60 21.43 -23.40
CA PRO A 317 -26.46 22.87 -23.67
C PRO A 317 -27.75 23.66 -23.44
N SER A 318 -28.91 23.03 -23.65
CA SER A 318 -30.24 23.59 -23.34
C SER A 318 -30.48 23.86 -21.85
N GLY A 319 -29.58 23.42 -20.96
CA GLY A 319 -29.67 23.61 -19.51
C GLY A 319 -30.38 22.47 -18.77
N ALA A 320 -30.85 21.44 -19.48
CA ALA A 320 -31.37 20.23 -18.87
C ALA A 320 -30.23 19.34 -18.31
N CYS A 321 -30.51 18.66 -17.20
CA CYS A 321 -29.65 17.65 -16.61
C CYS A 321 -30.42 16.34 -16.49
N GLU A 322 -29.97 15.30 -17.19
CA GLU A 322 -30.56 13.96 -17.12
C GLU A 322 -29.74 13.05 -16.20
N HIS A 323 -30.43 12.31 -15.33
CA HIS A 323 -29.83 11.42 -14.34
C HIS A 323 -29.85 9.98 -14.86
N LEU A 324 -28.67 9.41 -15.04
CA LEU A 324 -28.45 8.07 -15.57
C LEU A 324 -28.29 7.07 -14.42
N THR A 325 -29.43 6.65 -13.88
CA THR A 325 -29.49 5.69 -12.76
C THR A 325 -29.05 4.29 -13.18
N SER A 326 -28.56 3.53 -12.20
CA SER A 326 -28.18 2.12 -12.39
C SER A 326 -29.39 1.27 -12.80
N ARG A 327 -29.20 0.47 -13.85
CA ARG A 327 -30.21 -0.49 -14.36
C ARG A 327 -29.71 -1.94 -14.33
N ALA A 328 -28.51 -2.15 -13.84
CA ALA A 328 -27.85 -3.45 -13.81
C ALA A 328 -27.20 -3.67 -12.44
N LEU A 329 -27.11 -4.93 -12.04
CA LEU A 329 -26.19 -5.33 -10.97
C LEU A 329 -24.74 -5.19 -11.46
N ALA A 330 -23.81 -4.98 -10.53
CA ALA A 330 -22.38 -5.03 -10.79
C ALA A 330 -21.98 -6.30 -11.56
N LEU A 331 -20.97 -6.17 -12.39
CA LEU A 331 -20.45 -7.24 -13.25
C LEU A 331 -19.73 -8.29 -12.41
N GLY A 332 -19.91 -9.56 -12.77
CA GLY A 332 -19.31 -10.71 -12.08
C GLY A 332 -20.11 -11.23 -10.88
N ILE A 333 -21.33 -10.77 -10.66
CA ILE A 333 -22.20 -11.26 -9.58
C ILE A 333 -23.08 -12.44 -10.03
N ALA A 334 -23.70 -12.33 -11.20
CA ALA A 334 -24.73 -13.25 -11.66
C ALA A 334 -24.22 -14.16 -12.78
N PRO A 335 -24.66 -15.43 -12.85
CA PRO A 335 -24.25 -16.36 -13.91
C PRO A 335 -24.85 -16.04 -15.29
N GLU A 336 -25.94 -15.27 -15.34
CA GLU A 336 -26.57 -14.82 -16.59
C GLU A 336 -26.74 -13.29 -16.57
N PHE A 337 -26.14 -12.62 -17.56
CA PHE A 337 -26.20 -11.17 -17.71
C PHE A 337 -26.82 -10.78 -19.06
N ALA A 338 -28.08 -10.35 -19.02
CA ALA A 338 -28.80 -9.85 -20.18
C ALA A 338 -28.40 -8.39 -20.48
N ALA A 339 -27.25 -8.20 -21.15
CA ALA A 339 -26.73 -6.88 -21.51
C ALA A 339 -27.69 -6.01 -22.36
N PRO A 340 -28.40 -6.55 -23.38
CA PRO A 340 -29.24 -5.73 -24.25
C PRO A 340 -30.37 -4.99 -23.52
N ASP A 341 -30.97 -5.62 -22.50
CA ASP A 341 -32.10 -5.07 -21.75
C ASP A 341 -31.67 -3.94 -20.78
N ARG A 342 -30.37 -3.79 -20.56
CA ARG A 342 -29.76 -2.89 -19.57
C ARG A 342 -29.08 -1.68 -20.20
N LEU A 343 -28.92 -1.68 -21.52
CA LEU A 343 -28.27 -0.60 -22.27
C LEU A 343 -29.28 0.47 -22.67
N GLN A 344 -29.06 1.70 -22.23
CA GLN A 344 -29.89 2.84 -22.58
C GLN A 344 -29.33 3.52 -23.83
N THR A 345 -30.20 3.95 -24.73
CA THR A 345 -29.82 4.72 -25.93
C THR A 345 -30.45 6.09 -25.86
N LEU A 346 -29.62 7.12 -25.87
CA LEU A 346 -30.00 8.52 -25.70
C LEU A 346 -29.53 9.31 -26.92
N ARG A 347 -30.38 10.24 -27.37
CA ARG A 347 -30.00 11.24 -28.37
C ARG A 347 -29.48 12.46 -27.65
N VAL A 348 -28.32 12.96 -28.05
CA VAL A 348 -27.60 14.02 -27.34
C VAL A 348 -27.38 15.23 -28.24
N GLU A 349 -27.43 16.41 -27.63
CA GLU A 349 -27.14 17.68 -28.29
C GLU A 349 -25.62 17.85 -28.43
N PRO A 350 -25.12 18.36 -29.57
CA PRO A 350 -23.69 18.62 -29.73
C PRO A 350 -23.18 19.57 -28.63
N GLY A 351 -22.12 19.16 -27.94
CA GLY A 351 -21.54 19.91 -26.83
C GLY A 351 -22.12 19.57 -25.47
N ALA A 352 -23.02 18.58 -25.36
CA ALA A 352 -23.40 18.01 -24.07
C ALA A 352 -22.18 17.42 -23.34
N ARG A 353 -22.20 17.34 -22.00
CA ARG A 353 -21.19 16.56 -21.27
C ARG A 353 -21.81 15.60 -20.30
N LEU A 354 -21.22 14.42 -20.26
CA LEU A 354 -21.53 13.35 -19.35
C LEU A 354 -20.49 13.34 -18.23
N LEU A 355 -20.93 13.46 -16.98
CA LEU A 355 -20.12 13.32 -15.79
C LEU A 355 -20.37 11.95 -15.15
N LEU A 356 -19.31 11.17 -14.97
CA LEU A 356 -19.30 9.87 -14.31
C LEU A 356 -18.36 9.94 -13.10
N VAL A 357 -18.76 9.34 -11.98
CA VAL A 357 -17.99 9.34 -10.73
C VAL A 357 -18.00 7.95 -10.08
N SER A 358 -16.91 7.59 -9.38
CA SER A 358 -16.93 6.51 -8.39
C SER A 358 -17.62 6.94 -7.10
N ASP A 359 -17.96 5.98 -6.24
CA ASP A 359 -18.58 6.24 -4.94
C ASP A 359 -17.63 7.00 -4.00
N GLY A 360 -16.32 6.82 -4.10
CA GLY A 360 -15.33 7.55 -3.29
C GLY A 360 -15.42 9.07 -3.42
N VAL A 361 -15.99 9.60 -4.51
CA VAL A 361 -16.33 11.04 -4.62
C VAL A 361 -17.47 11.40 -3.66
N LEU A 362 -18.56 10.63 -3.70
CA LEU A 362 -19.77 10.89 -2.92
C LEU A 362 -19.56 10.62 -1.44
N GLU A 363 -18.81 9.58 -1.12
CA GLU A 363 -18.52 9.13 0.24
C GLU A 363 -17.38 9.90 0.90
N THR A 364 -16.71 10.81 0.19
CA THR A 364 -15.69 11.68 0.79
C THR A 364 -16.28 12.46 1.98
N THR A 365 -15.74 12.21 3.18
CA THR A 365 -16.22 12.79 4.43
C THR A 365 -15.50 14.09 4.80
N ALA A 366 -16.26 15.06 5.30
CA ALA A 366 -15.75 16.26 5.96
C ALA A 366 -15.32 15.95 7.42
N PRO A 367 -14.57 16.86 8.09
CA PRO A 367 -14.14 16.66 9.48
C PRO A 367 -15.28 16.47 10.50
N ASP A 368 -16.49 16.90 10.17
CA ASP A 368 -17.72 16.72 10.96
C ASP A 368 -18.47 15.42 10.64
N GLY A 369 -17.99 14.64 9.67
CA GLY A 369 -18.57 13.38 9.23
C GLY A 369 -19.62 13.51 8.11
N GLU A 370 -19.87 14.71 7.58
CA GLU A 370 -20.80 14.88 6.46
C GLU A 370 -20.17 14.38 5.14
N GLN A 371 -20.86 13.50 4.43
CA GLN A 371 -20.45 13.03 3.10
C GLN A 371 -20.64 14.12 2.04
N PHE A 372 -19.81 14.12 1.00
CA PHE A 372 -19.91 15.10 -0.09
C PHE A 372 -21.27 15.03 -0.78
N GLY A 373 -21.74 13.82 -1.08
CA GLY A 373 -23.10 13.55 -1.55
C GLY A 373 -23.43 14.06 -2.97
N LEU A 374 -24.56 13.60 -3.49
CA LEU A 374 -24.98 13.87 -4.87
C LEU A 374 -25.43 15.33 -5.08
N GLU A 375 -26.14 15.92 -4.12
CA GLU A 375 -26.66 17.29 -4.25
C GLU A 375 -25.54 18.33 -4.38
N ARG A 376 -24.46 18.15 -3.61
CA ARG A 376 -23.29 19.01 -3.69
C ARG A 376 -22.52 18.79 -4.99
N LEU A 377 -22.36 17.54 -5.42
CA LEU A 377 -21.74 17.23 -6.71
C LEU A 377 -22.45 17.93 -7.87
N LEU A 378 -23.78 17.86 -7.91
CA LEU A 378 -24.62 18.56 -8.88
C LEU A 378 -24.39 20.06 -8.85
N THR A 379 -24.48 20.67 -7.66
CA THR A 379 -24.34 22.12 -7.49
C THR A 379 -22.95 22.61 -7.89
N SER A 380 -21.92 21.86 -7.50
CA SER A 380 -20.52 22.14 -7.81
C SER A 380 -20.30 22.08 -9.32
N TYR A 381 -20.68 20.98 -9.98
CA TYR A 381 -20.49 20.82 -11.42
C TYR A 381 -21.32 21.82 -12.25
N GLN A 382 -22.57 22.09 -11.88
CA GLN A 382 -23.40 23.10 -12.56
C GLN A 382 -22.74 24.48 -12.54
N THR A 383 -22.13 24.85 -11.42
CA THR A 383 -21.39 26.11 -11.30
C THR A 383 -20.16 26.12 -12.22
N LEU A 384 -19.45 25.00 -12.34
CA LEU A 384 -18.31 24.86 -13.25
C LEU A 384 -18.73 24.96 -14.71
N TRP A 385 -19.80 24.27 -15.08
CA TRP A 385 -20.38 24.31 -16.42
C TRP A 385 -20.66 25.73 -16.87
N GLN A 386 -21.38 26.49 -16.03
CA GLN A 386 -21.79 27.86 -16.35
C GLN A 386 -20.61 28.83 -16.47
N ARG A 387 -19.54 28.59 -15.70
CA ARG A 387 -18.35 29.45 -15.69
C ARG A 387 -17.30 29.05 -16.73
N GLY A 388 -17.47 27.91 -17.40
CA GLY A 388 -16.44 27.32 -18.26
C GLY A 388 -15.19 26.89 -17.48
N GLY A 389 -15.36 26.50 -16.21
CA GLY A 389 -14.28 26.02 -15.35
C GLY A 389 -13.73 24.66 -15.76
N SER A 390 -12.66 24.22 -15.11
CA SER A 390 -12.05 22.91 -15.36
C SER A 390 -12.42 21.90 -14.27
N LEU A 391 -12.17 20.61 -14.51
CA LEU A 391 -12.34 19.57 -13.48
C LEU A 391 -11.47 19.85 -12.25
N HIS A 392 -10.35 20.59 -12.40
CA HIS A 392 -9.52 21.02 -11.28
C HIS A 392 -10.29 21.80 -10.19
N ASP A 393 -11.27 22.62 -10.59
CA ASP A 393 -12.07 23.39 -9.65
C ASP A 393 -12.99 22.47 -8.82
N MET A 394 -13.52 21.40 -9.43
CA MET A 394 -14.27 20.36 -8.70
C MET A 394 -13.39 19.65 -7.68
N LEU A 395 -12.14 19.36 -8.06
CA LEU A 395 -11.17 18.74 -7.15
C LEU A 395 -10.80 19.66 -6.00
N ALA A 396 -10.72 20.97 -6.25
CA ALA A 396 -10.51 21.95 -5.20
C ALA A 396 -11.66 21.97 -4.20
N ASP A 397 -12.92 21.90 -4.66
CA ASP A 397 -14.10 21.82 -3.79
C ASP A 397 -14.12 20.50 -2.99
N LEU A 398 -13.83 19.36 -3.63
CA LEU A 398 -13.73 18.06 -2.94
C LEU A 398 -12.64 18.08 -1.86
N ARG A 399 -11.47 18.66 -2.15
CA ARG A 399 -10.38 18.83 -1.17
C ARG A 399 -10.75 19.79 -0.05
N TYR A 400 -11.48 20.86 -0.36
CA TYR A 400 -11.95 21.82 0.62
C TYR A 400 -12.94 21.18 1.58
N HIS A 401 -13.91 20.39 1.07
CA HIS A 401 -14.85 19.62 1.88
C HIS A 401 -14.13 18.65 2.82
N ARG A 402 -13.23 17.84 2.28
CA ARG A 402 -12.46 16.84 3.05
C ARG A 402 -11.56 17.47 4.11
N GLY A 403 -11.00 18.65 3.84
CA GLY A 403 -10.02 19.30 4.71
C GLY A 403 -8.80 18.39 4.96
N ARG A 404 -8.61 17.99 6.22
CA ARG A 404 -7.48 17.12 6.66
C ARG A 404 -7.85 15.64 6.80
N THR A 405 -9.10 15.26 6.58
CA THR A 405 -9.54 13.87 6.65
C THR A 405 -8.86 13.05 5.55
N ALA A 406 -8.54 11.78 5.84
CA ALA A 406 -7.99 10.86 4.84
C ALA A 406 -9.10 10.44 3.86
N LEU A 407 -8.70 9.98 2.66
CA LEU A 407 -9.66 9.31 1.78
C LEU A 407 -9.93 7.90 2.31
N GLU A 408 -11.20 7.51 2.28
CA GLU A 408 -11.67 6.19 2.68
C GLU A 408 -11.72 5.23 1.49
N ASP A 409 -11.98 5.76 0.28
CA ASP A 409 -11.95 5.01 -0.97
C ASP A 409 -11.30 5.81 -2.13
N ASP A 410 -11.02 5.10 -3.23
CA ASP A 410 -10.45 5.65 -4.44
C ASP A 410 -11.41 6.66 -5.09
N VAL A 411 -10.84 7.72 -5.66
CA VAL A 411 -11.63 8.81 -6.24
C VAL A 411 -11.42 8.86 -7.73
N LEU A 412 -12.48 8.62 -8.51
CA LEU A 412 -12.51 8.77 -9.95
C LEU A 412 -13.61 9.75 -10.36
N ILE A 413 -13.24 10.72 -11.20
CA ILE A 413 -14.16 11.64 -11.86
C ILE A 413 -13.84 11.64 -13.34
N LEU A 414 -14.84 11.47 -14.20
CA LEU A 414 -14.69 11.52 -15.66
C LEU A 414 -15.77 12.43 -16.27
N GLU A 415 -15.33 13.41 -17.07
CA GLU A 415 -16.14 14.25 -17.93
C GLU A 415 -15.90 13.83 -19.40
N LEU A 416 -16.97 13.41 -20.08
CA LEU A 416 -16.98 13.08 -21.50
C LEU A 416 -17.78 14.12 -22.26
N THR A 417 -17.15 14.78 -23.23
CA THR A 417 -17.81 15.76 -24.10
C THR A 417 -18.44 15.05 -25.29
N LEU A 418 -19.75 15.16 -25.49
CA LEU A 418 -20.49 14.53 -26.58
C LEU A 418 -20.54 15.47 -27.79
#